data_AF-A0A940AFQ5-F1
#
_entry.id   AF-A0A940AFQ5-F1
#
_cell.length_a   1.000
_cell.length_b   1.000
_cell.length_c   1.000
_cell.angle_alpha   90.00
_cell.angle_beta   90.00
_cell.angle_gamma   90.00
#
_symmetry.space_group_name_H-M   'P 1'
#
loop_
_entity.id
_entity.type
_entity.pdbx_description
1 polymer ?
#
loop_
_entity_poly.entity_id
_entity_poly.type
_entity_poly.pdbx_seq_one_letter_code
_entity_poly.pdbx_strand_id
1 'polypeptide(L)'
;MTRYFIALLCGIAGMISGGNPAWNFLPGGNGREWKLPEKAECRWTDSGLYLHGANSAGMEIDLPGGLDASKYRYLNYTISSGEYSSQGWLYFAREGEEFHPDRRIRIQLRGFDYPFENKVDCRTNKFWKGTIRKLRLTPIPRELDNVTIKKLYFSDGFGGMIVNGSFESSTADQPDLPVSWQLEGRGKLVNTAGQSRVLQLEKKSGISQEFQLTHEYPLELTLSHKLASGGKVRLDHFDIFDRKISSREYALPAGSVWSKVQVRHISPERTAFIRLTLSGEGEFDAVSARELVPSPEQYRWWNRSHWIWDPKNWNSSGRKIGFRKTFRIDRLETVTGMKMQLATRKIGTLTGDHVRVYINGRELLPAVPYEKWDWVRIYELRPFLRSGRNVIAVEVENRMHPGGLNVELLTESRTGQRFRRAGSDSSWKCGPAAGNNWYAPDYDDSKWNSARIRGQATPGSFCRLPYRFLGTAGTATIRKADFPERISTSRKYEVSVALDLKAEPGHEAVTGDAALYFHLINSRKDVKVKFHAARITAEMLKKGKAEILFPFDPSFLRKDDYTLRIYADRLALTG
;
A
#
# COMPACT_ATOMS: atom_id res chain seq x y z
N MET A 1 26.08 -23.68 -1.66
CA MET A 1 26.40 -22.78 -2.80
C MET A 1 25.18 -22.31 -3.59
N THR A 2 24.17 -23.15 -3.85
CA THR A 2 22.97 -22.82 -4.66
C THR A 2 22.07 -21.70 -4.08
N ARG A 3 22.13 -21.43 -2.77
CA ARG A 3 21.40 -20.32 -2.12
C ARG A 3 22.04 -18.94 -2.27
N TYR A 4 23.35 -18.87 -2.56
CA TYR A 4 24.07 -17.60 -2.75
C TYR A 4 23.95 -17.05 -4.17
N PHE A 5 23.83 -17.94 -5.16
CA PHE A 5 23.67 -17.56 -6.58
C PHE A 5 22.31 -16.90 -6.89
N ILE A 6 21.27 -17.20 -6.10
CA ILE A 6 19.90 -16.67 -6.31
C ILE A 6 19.73 -15.28 -5.68
N ALA A 7 20.44 -14.97 -4.58
CA ALA A 7 20.43 -13.63 -4.00
C ALA A 7 21.12 -12.62 -4.93
N LEU A 8 22.26 -13.00 -5.53
CA LEU A 8 23.01 -12.13 -6.44
C LEU A 8 22.19 -11.69 -7.67
N LEU A 9 21.20 -12.48 -8.13
CA LEU A 9 20.35 -12.14 -9.29
C LEU A 9 19.16 -11.22 -8.95
N CYS A 10 18.72 -11.16 -7.69
CA CYS A 10 17.53 -10.44 -7.26
C CYS A 10 17.73 -8.91 -7.21
N GLY A 11 18.92 -8.44 -6.81
CA GLY A 11 19.30 -7.02 -6.83
C GLY A 11 19.45 -6.45 -8.22
N ILE A 12 20.00 -7.25 -9.14
CA ILE A 12 20.18 -6.91 -10.55
C ILE A 12 18.84 -6.72 -11.25
N ALA A 13 17.88 -7.61 -10.99
CA ALA A 13 16.57 -7.63 -11.66
C ALA A 13 15.69 -6.41 -11.29
N GLY A 14 15.84 -5.83 -10.10
CA GLY A 14 15.14 -4.60 -9.69
C GLY A 14 15.50 -3.38 -10.53
N MET A 15 16.73 -3.34 -11.06
CA MET A 15 17.21 -2.24 -11.91
C MET A 15 16.92 -2.43 -13.39
N ILE A 16 16.90 -3.67 -13.88
CA ILE A 16 16.62 -3.97 -15.29
C ILE A 16 15.12 -3.80 -15.64
N SER A 17 14.22 -3.82 -14.66
CA SER A 17 12.76 -3.90 -14.87
C SER A 17 11.97 -2.62 -14.63
N GLY A 18 12.64 -1.50 -14.33
CA GLY A 18 12.01 -0.19 -14.20
C GLY A 18 11.26 0.07 -12.88
N GLY A 19 11.34 -0.80 -11.88
CA GLY A 19 10.89 -0.54 -10.51
C GLY A 19 11.85 0.34 -9.71
N ASN A 20 11.39 0.92 -8.60
CA ASN A 20 12.23 1.66 -7.65
C ASN A 20 13.25 0.70 -6.99
N PRO A 21 14.59 0.89 -7.14
CA PRO A 21 15.60 0.04 -6.52
C PRO A 21 15.41 0.04 -5.00
N ALA A 22 15.11 -1.12 -4.41
CA ALA A 22 14.68 -1.21 -3.01
C ALA A 22 15.27 -2.45 -2.33
N TRP A 23 15.67 -2.28 -1.07
CA TRP A 23 16.25 -3.29 -0.20
C TRP A 23 15.56 -3.29 1.16
N ASN A 24 15.04 -4.46 1.53
CA ASN A 24 14.45 -4.72 2.84
C ASN A 24 15.40 -5.58 3.66
N PHE A 25 15.74 -5.10 4.85
CA PHE A 25 16.71 -5.72 5.75
C PHE A 25 16.06 -6.53 6.89
N LEU A 26 14.74 -6.75 6.84
CA LEU A 26 14.03 -7.69 7.71
C LEU A 26 14.42 -9.16 7.41
N PRO A 27 14.09 -10.12 8.29
CA PRO A 27 14.40 -11.53 8.07
C PRO A 27 13.78 -12.03 6.75
N GLY A 28 14.63 -12.56 5.87
CA GLY A 28 14.22 -13.03 4.54
C GLY A 28 14.02 -11.92 3.51
N GLY A 29 14.38 -10.67 3.80
CA GLY A 29 14.43 -9.57 2.83
C GLY A 29 15.66 -9.61 1.91
N ASN A 30 15.65 -8.79 0.85
CA ASN A 30 16.68 -8.75 -0.18
C ASN A 30 17.90 -7.88 0.19
N GLY A 31 17.95 -7.30 1.40
CA GLY A 31 19.13 -6.60 1.91
C GLY A 31 20.35 -7.51 2.09
N ARG A 32 20.18 -8.83 2.04
CA ARG A 32 21.28 -9.83 2.13
C ARG A 32 22.22 -9.84 0.93
N GLU A 33 21.86 -9.15 -0.14
CA GLU A 33 22.70 -8.96 -1.33
C GLU A 33 23.87 -8.01 -1.08
N TRP A 34 23.76 -7.19 -0.04
CA TRP A 34 24.84 -6.30 0.36
C TRP A 34 26.00 -7.11 0.94
N LYS A 35 27.20 -6.88 0.43
CA LYS A 35 28.44 -7.32 1.05
C LYS A 35 28.58 -6.60 2.40
N LEU A 36 28.52 -7.37 3.48
CA LEU A 36 28.62 -6.87 4.84
C LEU A 36 30.07 -6.45 5.16
N PRO A 37 30.29 -5.45 6.02
CA PRO A 37 31.62 -5.06 6.48
C PRO A 37 32.31 -6.20 7.24
N GLU A 38 33.55 -6.51 6.88
CA GLU A 38 34.34 -7.59 7.49
C GLU A 38 34.68 -7.33 8.96
N LYS A 39 34.73 -6.06 9.38
CA LYS A 39 35.14 -5.63 10.72
C LYS A 39 33.97 -5.30 11.66
N ALA A 40 32.72 -5.50 11.23
CA ALA A 40 31.55 -5.22 12.06
C ALA A 40 30.84 -6.51 12.47
N GLU A 41 30.31 -6.52 13.68
CA GLU A 41 29.35 -7.53 14.07
C GLU A 41 28.01 -7.26 13.38
N CYS A 42 27.53 -8.26 12.64
CA CYS A 42 26.30 -8.16 11.86
C CYS A 42 25.31 -9.23 12.32
N ARG A 43 24.10 -8.83 12.73
CA ARG A 43 23.03 -9.74 13.17
C ARG A 43 21.71 -9.42 12.46
N TRP A 44 21.06 -10.43 11.91
CA TRP A 44 19.72 -10.27 11.34
C TRP A 44 18.66 -10.49 12.44
N THR A 45 17.78 -9.52 12.65
CA THR A 45 16.73 -9.54 13.68
C THR A 45 15.36 -9.31 13.06
N ASP A 46 14.28 -9.56 13.79
CA ASP A 46 12.91 -9.22 13.37
C ASP A 46 12.69 -7.72 13.12
N SER A 47 13.61 -6.89 13.61
CA SER A 47 13.59 -5.45 13.40
C SER A 47 14.47 -4.96 12.25
N GLY A 48 15.34 -5.80 11.67
CA GLY A 48 16.24 -5.40 10.58
C GLY A 48 17.65 -6.00 10.70
N LEU A 49 18.58 -5.50 9.87
CA LEU A 49 20.00 -5.78 9.96
C LEU A 49 20.63 -4.89 11.02
N TYR A 50 21.06 -5.51 12.10
CA TYR A 50 21.81 -4.89 13.18
C TYR A 50 23.30 -4.91 12.86
N LEU A 51 23.96 -3.77 13.01
CA LEU A 51 25.39 -3.54 12.83
C LEU A 51 25.97 -2.95 14.12
N HIS A 52 27.02 -3.58 14.64
CA HIS A 52 27.82 -3.09 15.76
C HIS A 52 29.29 -3.02 15.35
N GLY A 53 30.00 -1.96 15.75
CA GLY A 53 31.40 -1.77 15.37
C GLY A 53 31.63 -1.53 13.87
N ALA A 54 30.60 -1.13 13.12
CA ALA A 54 30.70 -0.74 11.72
C ALA A 54 31.49 0.56 11.59
N ASN A 55 32.82 0.44 11.60
CA ASN A 55 33.73 1.51 11.21
C ASN A 55 33.68 1.72 9.68
N SER A 56 34.48 2.67 9.18
CA SER A 56 34.46 3.27 7.84
C SER A 56 34.38 2.34 6.61
N ALA A 57 34.53 1.03 6.79
CA ALA A 57 34.41 0.02 5.73
C ALA A 57 33.02 0.00 5.06
N GLY A 58 31.92 0.23 5.80
CA GLY A 58 30.56 0.21 5.26
C GLY A 58 30.12 -1.13 4.62
N MET A 59 28.88 -1.22 4.18
CA MET A 59 28.37 -2.33 3.38
C MET A 59 28.22 -1.91 1.93
N GLU A 60 28.44 -2.83 0.99
CA GLU A 60 28.50 -2.54 -0.45
C GLU A 60 27.53 -3.37 -1.25
N ILE A 61 27.06 -2.85 -2.38
CA ILE A 61 26.31 -3.62 -3.36
C ILE A 61 26.66 -3.19 -4.78
N ASP A 62 26.90 -4.18 -5.63
CA ASP A 62 27.00 -3.98 -7.07
C ASP A 62 25.60 -3.93 -7.69
N LEU A 63 25.45 -3.08 -8.71
CA LEU A 63 24.20 -2.77 -9.38
C LEU A 63 24.30 -3.13 -10.88
N PRO A 64 24.15 -4.41 -11.26
CA PRO A 64 24.46 -4.88 -12.61
C PRO A 64 23.39 -4.51 -13.64
N GLY A 65 22.21 -4.06 -13.19
CA GLY A 65 21.23 -3.38 -14.04
C GLY A 65 21.44 -1.87 -14.14
N GLY A 66 22.24 -1.30 -13.22
CA GLY A 66 22.48 0.13 -13.12
C GLY A 66 21.27 0.93 -12.61
N LEU A 67 21.54 1.97 -11.85
CA LEU A 67 20.53 2.90 -11.36
C LEU A 67 20.64 4.20 -12.16
N ASP A 68 19.62 4.50 -12.96
CA ASP A 68 19.54 5.75 -13.71
C ASP A 68 19.27 6.93 -12.76
N ALA A 69 20.31 7.73 -12.49
CA ALA A 69 20.26 8.86 -11.59
C ALA A 69 19.24 9.94 -12.00
N SER A 70 18.88 10.02 -13.29
CA SER A 70 17.89 10.99 -13.79
C SER A 70 16.45 10.62 -13.39
N LYS A 71 16.19 9.30 -13.29
CA LYS A 71 14.91 8.71 -12.88
C LYS A 71 14.81 8.61 -11.37
N TYR A 72 15.88 8.17 -10.70
CA TYR A 72 15.91 7.90 -9.27
C TYR A 72 16.54 9.06 -8.51
N ARG A 73 15.71 10.05 -8.20
CA ARG A 73 16.13 11.34 -7.64
C ARG A 73 16.19 11.35 -6.12
N TYR A 74 15.51 10.43 -5.45
CA TYR A 74 15.43 10.40 -4.00
C TYR A 74 15.88 9.06 -3.45
N LEU A 75 16.65 9.09 -2.36
CA LEU A 75 16.95 7.97 -1.51
C LEU A 75 16.02 8.03 -0.30
N ASN A 76 15.26 6.97 -0.07
CA ASN A 76 14.40 6.79 1.08
C ASN A 76 14.97 5.66 1.93
N TYR A 77 15.03 5.81 3.25
CA TYR A 77 15.64 4.81 4.11
C TYR A 77 15.09 4.84 5.52
N THR A 78 15.11 3.68 6.16
CA THR A 78 14.76 3.50 7.57
C THR A 78 15.96 2.91 8.28
N ILE A 79 16.71 3.77 8.97
CA ILE A 79 17.90 3.39 9.72
C ILE A 79 17.83 4.10 11.07
N SER A 80 17.95 3.35 12.16
CA SER A 80 18.05 3.87 13.51
C SER A 80 19.45 3.62 14.07
N SER A 81 19.95 4.55 14.86
CA SER A 81 21.06 4.30 15.79
C SER A 81 20.49 3.97 17.18
N GLY A 82 21.33 3.52 18.11
CA GLY A 82 20.96 3.19 19.49
C GLY A 82 20.43 4.41 20.25
N GLU A 83 21.19 4.88 21.25
CA GLU A 83 20.72 5.98 22.11
C GLU A 83 20.88 7.35 21.46
N TYR A 84 21.87 7.54 20.58
CA TYR A 84 22.22 8.85 20.06
C TYR A 84 21.95 8.99 18.56
N SER A 85 21.53 10.19 18.15
CA SER A 85 21.49 10.55 16.74
C SER A 85 22.92 10.74 16.21
N SER A 86 23.17 10.24 15.00
CA SER A 86 24.44 10.34 14.30
C SER A 86 24.23 10.54 12.79
N GLN A 87 25.28 10.36 12.00
CA GLN A 87 25.24 10.48 10.55
C GLN A 87 25.95 9.31 9.87
N GLY A 88 25.82 9.25 8.55
CA GLY A 88 26.57 8.33 7.71
C GLY A 88 26.60 8.84 6.28
N TRP A 89 27.11 8.00 5.40
CA TRP A 89 27.25 8.30 3.99
C TRP A 89 26.79 7.13 3.14
N LEU A 90 26.05 7.43 2.08
CA LEU A 90 25.88 6.53 0.95
C LEU A 90 26.81 6.98 -0.17
N TYR A 91 27.92 6.27 -0.36
CA TYR A 91 28.80 6.45 -1.50
C TYR A 91 28.22 5.78 -2.74
N PHE A 92 28.55 6.31 -3.90
CA PHE A 92 28.13 5.77 -5.18
C PHE A 92 29.26 5.82 -6.22
N ALA A 93 29.27 4.86 -7.15
CA ALA A 93 30.19 4.85 -8.28
C ALA A 93 29.45 4.48 -9.57
N ARG A 94 29.90 5.00 -10.71
CA ARG A 94 29.36 4.69 -12.04
C ARG A 94 30.08 3.50 -12.65
N GLU A 95 29.67 3.11 -13.84
CA GLU A 95 30.32 2.04 -14.59
C GLU A 95 31.79 2.34 -14.85
N GLY A 96 32.66 1.37 -14.53
CA GLY A 96 34.11 1.50 -14.69
C GLY A 96 34.79 2.45 -13.70
N GLU A 97 34.06 3.03 -12.74
CA GLU A 97 34.62 3.96 -11.76
C GLU A 97 34.72 3.34 -10.36
N GLU A 98 35.73 3.78 -9.61
CA GLU A 98 35.84 3.50 -8.18
C GLU A 98 35.02 4.49 -7.34
N PHE A 99 34.77 4.13 -6.07
CA PHE A 99 34.19 5.05 -5.09
C PHE A 99 35.10 6.27 -4.92
N HIS A 100 34.49 7.45 -4.87
CA HIS A 100 35.21 8.72 -4.68
C HIS A 100 34.68 9.44 -3.44
N PRO A 101 35.53 10.12 -2.64
CA PRO A 101 35.09 10.87 -1.46
C PRO A 101 34.00 11.92 -1.76
N ASP A 102 34.04 12.52 -2.95
CA ASP A 102 33.04 13.51 -3.37
C ASP A 102 31.74 12.89 -3.92
N ARG A 103 31.69 11.58 -4.16
CA ARG A 103 30.50 10.86 -4.66
C ARG A 103 29.78 10.18 -3.50
N ARG A 104 29.22 11.01 -2.62
CA ARG A 104 28.49 10.56 -1.43
C ARG A 104 27.26 11.41 -1.14
N ILE A 105 26.24 10.76 -0.62
CA ILE A 105 25.00 11.37 -0.13
C ILE A 105 25.02 11.24 1.39
N ARG A 106 24.76 12.34 2.11
CA ARG A 106 24.67 12.31 3.57
C ARG A 106 23.40 11.58 3.98
N ILE A 107 23.53 10.67 4.95
CA ILE A 107 22.38 10.07 5.63
C ILE A 107 22.41 10.44 7.11
N GLN A 108 21.23 10.66 7.68
CA GLN A 108 21.04 10.87 9.11
C GLN A 108 20.61 9.58 9.80
N LEU A 109 21.15 9.34 10.98
CA LEU A 109 20.78 8.25 11.88
C LEU A 109 20.13 8.90 13.10
N ARG A 110 18.91 8.51 13.45
CA ARG A 110 18.28 8.99 14.69
C ARG A 110 18.38 7.90 15.75
N GLY A 111 18.82 8.29 16.95
CA GLY A 111 18.80 7.41 18.12
C GLY A 111 17.48 7.55 18.84
N PHE A 112 16.66 6.49 18.87
CA PHE A 112 15.42 6.29 19.65
C PHE A 112 14.81 4.93 19.25
N ASP A 113 13.98 4.32 20.11
CA ASP A 113 13.32 3.01 19.90
C ASP A 113 12.34 2.93 18.72
N TYR A 114 12.10 4.03 18.01
CA TYR A 114 11.18 4.06 16.87
C TYR A 114 11.90 4.26 15.53
N PRO A 115 11.74 3.35 14.57
CA PRO A 115 12.34 3.51 13.24
C PRO A 115 11.70 4.69 12.50
N PHE A 116 12.52 5.68 12.15
CA PHE A 116 12.12 6.80 11.30
C PHE A 116 12.45 6.49 9.84
N GLU A 117 11.49 6.72 8.94
CA GLU A 117 11.75 6.73 7.50
C GLU A 117 12.16 8.13 7.09
N ASN A 118 13.28 8.22 6.38
CA ASN A 118 13.96 9.43 5.94
C ASN A 118 13.98 9.48 4.42
N LYS A 119 14.07 10.69 3.84
CA LYS A 119 14.21 10.91 2.39
C LYS A 119 15.25 11.99 2.12
N VAL A 120 16.17 11.70 1.21
CA VAL A 120 17.23 12.61 0.78
C VAL A 120 17.20 12.71 -0.74
N ASP A 121 17.28 13.92 -1.28
CA ASP A 121 17.43 14.12 -2.72
C ASP A 121 18.87 13.79 -3.13
N CYS A 122 19.05 12.81 -3.99
CA CYS A 122 20.37 12.39 -4.44
C CYS A 122 21.05 13.47 -5.30
N ARG A 123 20.27 14.35 -5.96
CA ARG A 123 20.77 15.50 -6.73
C ARG A 123 21.44 16.55 -5.86
N THR A 124 21.34 16.41 -4.52
CA THR A 124 22.15 17.16 -3.57
C THR A 124 23.65 17.06 -3.85
N ASN A 125 24.06 15.96 -4.48
CA ASN A 125 25.42 15.75 -4.93
C ASN A 125 25.49 15.97 -6.46
N LYS A 126 26.27 16.97 -6.90
CA LYS A 126 26.44 17.31 -8.34
C LYS A 126 26.92 16.15 -9.21
N PHE A 127 27.52 15.12 -8.63
CA PHE A 127 28.00 13.92 -9.31
C PHE A 127 26.93 12.82 -9.44
N TRP A 128 25.74 12.98 -8.86
CA TRP A 128 24.60 12.07 -9.03
C TRP A 128 24.00 12.18 -10.44
N LYS A 129 24.67 11.58 -11.42
CA LYS A 129 24.33 11.64 -12.85
C LYS A 129 24.70 10.34 -13.56
N GLY A 130 23.99 10.05 -14.64
CA GLY A 130 24.22 8.85 -15.45
C GLY A 130 23.82 7.57 -14.71
N THR A 131 24.45 6.46 -15.09
CA THR A 131 24.15 5.13 -14.54
C THR A 131 25.04 4.83 -13.35
N ILE A 132 24.44 4.73 -12.16
CA ILE A 132 25.13 4.31 -10.94
C ILE A 132 25.23 2.78 -10.92
N ARG A 133 26.44 2.24 -10.71
CA ARG A 133 26.75 0.81 -10.75
C ARG A 133 27.17 0.22 -9.41
N LYS A 134 27.56 1.03 -8.43
CA LYS A 134 27.91 0.56 -7.08
C LYS A 134 27.38 1.52 -6.03
N LEU A 135 26.98 0.96 -4.89
CA LEU A 135 26.61 1.72 -3.70
C LEU A 135 27.40 1.20 -2.51
N ARG A 136 27.81 2.10 -1.61
CA ARG A 136 28.37 1.74 -0.30
C ARG A 136 27.71 2.55 0.79
N LEU A 137 27.04 1.88 1.71
CA LEU A 137 26.41 2.48 2.86
C LEU A 137 27.36 2.38 4.07
N THR A 138 27.85 3.52 4.52
CA THR A 138 28.73 3.66 5.68
C THR A 138 27.98 4.43 6.77
N PRO A 139 27.22 3.75 7.65
CA PRO A 139 26.74 4.39 8.86
C PRO A 139 27.95 4.73 9.75
N ILE A 140 28.00 5.93 10.33
CA ILE A 140 29.06 6.34 11.24
C ILE A 140 28.41 6.59 12.61
N PRO A 141 28.06 5.54 13.37
CA PRO A 141 27.58 5.71 14.74
C PRO A 141 28.63 6.42 15.60
N ARG A 142 28.22 7.09 16.69
CA ARG A 142 29.19 7.49 17.73
C ARG A 142 29.83 6.23 18.31
N GLU A 143 31.03 6.36 18.86
CA GLU A 143 31.74 5.23 19.48
C GLU A 143 30.79 4.52 20.47
N LEU A 144 30.57 3.21 20.27
CA LEU A 144 29.65 2.29 20.99
C LEU A 144 28.20 2.16 20.49
N ASP A 145 27.73 2.98 19.54
CA ASP A 145 26.34 2.91 19.07
C ASP A 145 26.09 1.78 18.06
N ASN A 146 24.94 1.13 18.22
CA ASN A 146 24.42 0.13 17.30
C ASN A 146 23.58 0.77 16.21
N VAL A 147 23.60 0.20 15.01
CA VAL A 147 22.77 0.67 13.89
C VAL A 147 21.86 -0.44 13.44
N THR A 148 20.55 -0.16 13.35
CA THR A 148 19.57 -1.07 12.76
C THR A 148 19.08 -0.51 11.43
N ILE A 149 19.38 -1.20 10.35
CA ILE A 149 18.90 -0.88 9.00
C ILE A 149 17.67 -1.73 8.74
N LYS A 150 16.56 -1.09 8.37
CA LYS A 150 15.30 -1.78 8.07
C LYS A 150 14.96 -1.77 6.58
N LYS A 151 15.09 -0.61 5.94
CA LYS A 151 14.71 -0.41 4.53
C LYS A 151 15.61 0.65 3.87
N LEU A 152 15.89 0.48 2.59
CA LEU A 152 16.53 1.48 1.74
C LEU A 152 15.93 1.37 0.34
N TYR A 153 15.48 2.45 -0.28
CA TYR A 153 14.99 2.43 -1.66
C TYR A 153 15.10 3.77 -2.36
N PHE A 154 15.27 3.76 -3.67
CA PHE A 154 15.29 4.96 -4.48
C PHE A 154 13.95 5.21 -5.17
N SER A 155 13.53 6.47 -5.28
CA SER A 155 12.31 6.87 -5.97
C SER A 155 12.51 8.10 -6.85
N ASP A 156 11.59 8.35 -7.76
CA ASP A 156 11.56 9.53 -8.65
C ASP A 156 10.97 10.78 -7.99
N GLY A 157 10.34 10.62 -6.82
CA GLY A 157 9.67 11.67 -6.06
C GLY A 157 8.23 11.34 -5.74
N PHE A 158 7.61 10.43 -6.51
CA PHE A 158 6.25 9.97 -6.31
C PHE A 158 6.23 8.75 -5.39
N GLY A 159 5.79 8.95 -4.14
CA GLY A 159 5.65 7.92 -3.13
C GLY A 159 4.91 8.49 -1.91
N GLY A 160 3.87 7.80 -1.47
CA GLY A 160 2.77 8.35 -0.68
C GLY A 160 3.01 8.63 0.79
N MET A 161 4.17 9.18 1.13
CA MET A 161 4.51 9.48 2.51
C MET A 161 5.33 10.75 2.62
N ILE A 162 4.89 11.65 3.49
CA ILE A 162 5.73 12.73 4.00
C ILE A 162 6.58 12.10 5.09
N VAL A 163 7.89 12.05 4.88
CA VAL A 163 8.84 11.40 5.80
C VAL A 163 8.99 12.19 7.09
N ASN A 164 9.20 11.47 8.19
CA ASN A 164 9.43 12.09 9.49
C ASN A 164 10.77 12.84 9.49
N GLY A 165 10.80 14.08 9.97
CA GLY A 165 11.99 14.93 9.92
C GLY A 165 12.19 15.58 8.55
N SER A 166 11.09 15.86 7.85
CA SER A 166 11.05 16.45 6.51
C SER A 166 11.89 17.72 6.29
N PHE A 167 12.35 18.41 7.35
CA PHE A 167 13.15 19.64 7.30
C PHE A 167 14.67 19.44 7.42
N GLU A 168 15.10 18.20 7.57
CA GLU A 168 16.49 17.86 7.91
C GLU A 168 17.37 17.54 6.69
N SER A 169 16.77 17.32 5.51
CA SER A 169 17.47 17.04 4.26
C SER A 169 17.65 18.31 3.43
N SER A 170 18.83 18.93 3.48
CA SER A 170 19.21 19.96 2.50
C SER A 170 20.48 19.61 1.73
N THR A 171 20.53 20.12 0.50
CA THR A 171 21.67 20.14 -0.41
C THR A 171 22.57 21.34 -0.11
N ALA A 172 23.85 21.28 -0.45
CA ALA A 172 24.78 22.42 -0.37
C ALA A 172 24.31 23.64 -1.22
N ASP A 173 23.50 23.37 -2.24
CA ASP A 173 22.99 24.33 -3.23
C ASP A 173 21.57 24.87 -2.93
N GLN A 174 20.89 24.35 -1.91
CA GLN A 174 19.61 24.88 -1.39
C GLN A 174 19.63 24.85 0.15
N PRO A 175 20.33 25.79 0.80
CA PRO A 175 20.48 25.81 2.25
C PRO A 175 19.15 26.04 2.98
N ASP A 176 18.13 26.58 2.31
CA ASP A 176 17.01 27.21 3.01
C ASP A 176 15.77 26.34 3.19
N LEU A 177 15.57 25.29 2.38
CA LEU A 177 14.39 24.39 2.44
C LEU A 177 14.69 22.99 1.83
N PRO A 178 13.97 21.93 2.24
CA PRO A 178 14.07 20.61 1.61
C PRO A 178 13.41 20.60 0.23
N VAL A 179 14.02 19.89 -0.73
CA VAL A 179 13.67 19.94 -2.17
C VAL A 179 12.22 19.54 -2.50
N SER A 180 11.55 18.79 -1.62
CA SER A 180 10.16 18.37 -1.82
C SER A 180 9.12 19.35 -1.29
N TRP A 181 9.54 20.44 -0.64
CA TRP A 181 8.67 21.45 -0.08
C TRP A 181 8.69 22.73 -0.89
N GLN A 182 7.51 23.31 -1.08
CA GLN A 182 7.32 24.58 -1.78
C GLN A 182 6.90 25.63 -0.75
N LEU A 183 7.74 26.66 -0.58
CA LEU A 183 7.43 27.77 0.32
C LEU A 183 6.54 28.80 -0.40
N GLU A 184 5.50 29.20 0.31
CA GLU A 184 4.61 30.29 -0.05
C GLU A 184 4.85 31.42 0.96
N GLY A 185 5.57 32.47 0.55
CA GLY A 185 5.91 33.60 1.42
C GLY A 185 7.35 33.54 1.95
N ARG A 186 7.55 33.81 3.23
CA ARG A 186 8.87 33.92 3.88
C ARG A 186 9.06 32.86 4.96
N GLY A 187 10.17 32.15 4.88
CA GLY A 187 10.54 31.13 5.84
C GLY A 187 11.97 30.65 5.61
N LYS A 188 12.57 30.05 6.63
CA LYS A 188 13.94 29.56 6.61
C LYS A 188 14.10 28.36 7.52
N LEU A 189 15.07 27.51 7.24
CA LEU A 189 15.51 26.47 8.16
C LEU A 189 16.46 27.05 9.21
N VAL A 190 16.22 26.77 10.49
CA VAL A 190 17.03 27.24 11.63
C VAL A 190 17.57 26.04 12.39
N ASN A 191 18.85 26.10 12.80
CA ASN A 191 19.46 25.08 13.65
C ASN A 191 19.03 25.29 15.12
N THR A 192 18.61 24.21 15.77
CA THR A 192 18.34 24.21 17.21
C THR A 192 19.54 23.68 18.01
N ALA A 193 19.61 24.01 19.30
CA ALA A 193 20.63 23.50 20.20
C ALA A 193 20.49 21.96 20.31
N GLY A 194 21.31 21.22 19.56
CA GLY A 194 21.20 19.75 19.47
C GLY A 194 21.35 19.14 18.06
N GLN A 195 21.58 19.95 17.02
CA GLN A 195 21.81 19.55 15.61
C GLN A 195 20.56 19.25 14.75
N SER A 196 19.34 19.38 15.28
CA SER A 196 18.10 19.28 14.48
C SER A 196 17.74 20.63 13.84
N ARG A 197 17.24 20.62 12.61
CA ARG A 197 16.77 21.79 11.85
C ARG A 197 15.26 21.89 11.90
N VAL A 198 14.79 23.08 12.20
CA VAL A 198 13.35 23.38 12.23
C VAL A 198 13.02 24.39 11.13
N LEU A 199 11.82 24.28 10.57
CA LEU A 199 11.32 25.28 9.65
C LEU A 199 10.73 26.44 10.45
N GLN A 200 11.28 27.64 10.28
CA GLN A 200 10.72 28.88 10.81
C GLN A 200 9.96 29.62 9.69
N LEU A 201 8.66 29.87 9.89
CA LEU A 201 7.80 30.62 8.98
C LEU A 201 7.46 32.00 9.57
N GLU A 202 7.50 33.02 8.72
CA GLU A 202 7.00 34.36 9.07
C GLU A 202 5.47 34.43 8.93
N LYS A 203 4.88 35.49 9.48
CA LYS A 203 3.44 35.76 9.40
C LYS A 203 2.93 35.71 7.95
N LYS A 204 1.75 35.11 7.76
CA LYS A 204 1.12 34.88 6.45
C LYS A 204 1.94 34.02 5.46
N SER A 205 2.90 33.25 5.97
CA SER A 205 3.65 32.30 5.15
C SER A 205 3.12 30.88 5.34
N GLY A 206 3.37 30.04 4.36
CA GLY A 206 3.05 28.63 4.36
C GLY A 206 4.10 27.82 3.63
N ILE A 207 4.06 26.52 3.83
CA ILE A 207 4.88 25.58 3.07
C ILE A 207 4.03 24.39 2.69
N SER A 208 4.22 23.87 1.47
CA SER A 208 3.44 22.74 1.00
C SER A 208 4.30 21.62 0.45
N GLN A 209 3.79 20.39 0.57
CA GLN A 209 4.36 19.21 -0.05
C GLN A 209 3.23 18.35 -0.60
N GLU A 210 3.45 17.81 -1.79
CA GLU A 210 2.56 16.84 -2.41
C GLU A 210 3.03 15.41 -2.15
N PHE A 211 2.08 14.53 -1.88
CA PHE A 211 2.30 13.10 -1.79
C PHE A 211 1.09 12.35 -2.33
N GLN A 212 1.34 11.23 -3.00
CA GLN A 212 0.28 10.37 -3.53
C GLN A 212 -0.38 9.58 -2.42
N LEU A 213 -1.64 9.22 -2.58
CA LEU A 213 -2.24 8.15 -1.78
C LEU A 213 -2.07 6.85 -2.54
N THR A 214 -1.50 5.86 -1.87
CA THR A 214 -1.38 4.51 -2.42
C THR A 214 -2.63 3.69 -2.17
N HIS A 215 -3.42 4.06 -1.16
CA HIS A 215 -4.71 3.48 -0.82
C HIS A 215 -5.67 4.57 -0.30
N GLU A 216 -6.94 4.22 -0.13
CA GLU A 216 -7.92 5.10 0.51
C GLU A 216 -7.95 4.88 2.05
N TYR A 217 -6.81 4.52 2.65
CA TYR A 217 -6.73 4.29 4.10
C TYR A 217 -6.75 5.61 4.87
N PRO A 218 -7.19 5.61 6.14
CA PRO A 218 -7.06 6.79 6.98
C PRO A 218 -5.60 7.25 7.01
N LEU A 219 -5.36 8.51 6.71
CA LEU A 219 -4.07 9.16 6.86
C LEU A 219 -3.86 9.49 8.34
N GLU A 220 -2.69 9.15 8.86
CA GLU A 220 -2.19 9.70 10.10
C GLU A 220 -1.13 10.74 9.79
N LEU A 221 -1.44 11.98 10.13
CA LEU A 221 -0.51 13.10 10.10
C LEU A 221 -0.01 13.35 11.52
N THR A 222 1.30 13.44 11.69
CA THR A 222 1.95 13.88 12.92
C THR A 222 2.86 15.06 12.60
N LEU A 223 2.88 16.07 13.46
CA LEU A 223 3.84 17.16 13.38
C LEU A 223 4.12 17.73 14.77
N SER A 224 5.26 18.39 14.92
CA SER A 224 5.61 19.21 16.07
C SER A 224 5.63 20.68 15.63
N HIS A 225 5.13 21.57 16.47
CA HIS A 225 5.12 23.01 16.19
C HIS A 225 5.33 23.86 17.44
N LYS A 226 5.77 25.10 17.24
CA LYS A 226 5.84 26.17 18.23
C LYS A 226 5.44 27.47 17.54
N LEU A 227 4.21 27.92 17.76
CA LEU A 227 3.58 28.98 16.94
C LEU A 227 3.21 30.18 17.79
N ALA A 228 3.55 31.38 17.34
CA ALA A 228 3.28 32.64 18.06
C ALA A 228 1.79 32.98 18.08
N SER A 229 1.09 32.78 16.97
CA SER A 229 -0.33 33.16 16.78
C SER A 229 -1.23 31.99 16.38
N GLY A 230 -0.75 30.76 16.57
CA GLY A 230 -1.40 29.56 16.06
C GLY A 230 -1.19 29.39 14.56
N GLY A 231 -1.73 28.32 14.01
CA GLY A 231 -1.53 27.97 12.61
C GLY A 231 -2.54 26.97 12.12
N LYS A 232 -2.27 26.40 10.95
CA LYS A 232 -3.13 25.43 10.30
C LYS A 232 -2.33 24.39 9.55
N VAL A 233 -2.88 23.18 9.51
CA VAL A 233 -2.60 22.20 8.47
C VAL A 233 -3.79 22.18 7.52
N ARG A 234 -3.54 22.38 6.22
CA ARG A 234 -4.53 22.18 5.16
C ARG A 234 -4.15 20.96 4.33
N LEU A 235 -5.12 20.10 4.06
CA LEU A 235 -5.03 18.97 3.14
C LEU A 235 -5.93 19.26 1.95
N ASP A 236 -5.35 19.55 0.80
CA ASP A 236 -6.07 19.69 -0.46
C ASP A 236 -6.03 18.34 -1.20
N HIS A 237 -7.20 17.81 -1.53
CA HIS A 237 -7.37 16.51 -2.17
C HIS A 237 -7.55 16.68 -3.66
N PHE A 238 -6.80 15.90 -4.45
CA PHE A 238 -6.87 15.92 -5.91
C PHE A 238 -7.13 14.53 -6.46
N ASP A 239 -7.87 14.46 -7.57
CA ASP A 239 -8.03 13.22 -8.32
C ASP A 239 -6.82 12.93 -9.22
N ILE A 240 -6.82 11.79 -9.90
CA ILE A 240 -5.76 11.36 -10.83
C ILE A 240 -5.56 12.30 -12.04
N PHE A 241 -6.45 13.26 -12.25
CA PHE A 241 -6.36 14.27 -13.31
C PHE A 241 -5.99 15.65 -12.79
N ASP A 242 -5.47 15.74 -11.56
CA ASP A 242 -5.09 17.00 -10.91
C ASP A 242 -6.28 17.95 -10.70
N ARG A 243 -7.50 17.40 -10.59
CA ARG A 243 -8.69 18.19 -10.25
C ARG A 243 -8.89 18.16 -8.75
N LYS A 244 -9.00 19.35 -8.15
CA LYS A 244 -9.29 19.49 -6.72
C LYS A 244 -10.68 18.93 -6.40
N ILE A 245 -10.72 17.96 -5.48
CA ILE A 245 -11.95 17.32 -4.97
C ILE A 245 -12.48 18.11 -3.78
N SER A 246 -11.62 18.36 -2.79
CA SER A 246 -11.99 19.08 -1.56
C SER A 246 -10.78 19.64 -0.83
N SER A 247 -11.02 20.35 0.27
CA SER A 247 -9.99 20.81 1.20
C SER A 247 -10.42 20.53 2.64
N ARG A 248 -9.47 20.16 3.50
CA ARG A 248 -9.69 20.00 4.94
C ARG A 248 -8.64 20.75 5.73
N GLU A 249 -9.08 21.57 6.68
CA GLU A 249 -8.19 22.29 7.59
C GLU A 249 -8.25 21.72 9.02
N TYR A 250 -7.11 21.75 9.69
CA TYR A 250 -6.92 21.43 11.10
C TYR A 250 -6.19 22.60 11.76
N ALA A 251 -6.78 23.13 12.84
CA ALA A 251 -6.16 24.21 13.60
C ALA A 251 -4.97 23.70 14.41
N LEU A 252 -3.90 24.50 14.45
CA LEU A 252 -2.74 24.29 15.32
C LEU A 252 -2.77 25.37 16.40
N PRO A 253 -2.73 25.00 17.70
CA PRO A 253 -2.79 25.96 18.78
C PRO A 253 -1.56 26.87 18.82
N ALA A 254 -1.72 28.09 19.34
CA ALA A 254 -0.60 28.96 19.67
C ALA A 254 0.11 28.43 20.93
N GLY A 255 1.42 28.65 21.02
CA GLY A 255 2.21 28.24 22.18
C GLY A 255 3.69 28.61 22.05
N SER A 256 4.28 29.00 23.18
CA SER A 256 5.72 29.27 23.31
C SER A 256 6.58 28.01 23.53
N VAL A 257 5.94 26.86 23.71
CA VAL A 257 6.58 25.55 23.89
C VAL A 257 6.24 24.62 22.74
N TRP A 258 7.15 23.69 22.44
CA TRP A 258 6.94 22.66 21.43
C TRP A 258 5.74 21.79 21.77
N SER A 259 4.80 21.72 20.83
CA SER A 259 3.57 20.93 20.93
C SER A 259 3.51 19.93 19.79
N LYS A 260 3.09 18.71 20.09
CA LYS A 260 2.89 17.65 19.09
C LYS A 260 1.41 17.53 18.75
N VAL A 261 1.10 17.50 17.47
CA VAL A 261 -0.25 17.30 16.94
C VAL A 261 -0.28 16.01 16.13
N GLN A 262 -1.32 15.22 16.38
CA GLN A 262 -1.63 14.02 15.63
C GLN A 262 -3.05 14.14 15.09
N VAL A 263 -3.18 14.02 13.77
CA VAL A 263 -4.46 14.11 13.06
C VAL A 263 -4.70 12.80 12.34
N ARG A 264 -5.84 12.19 12.62
CA ARG A 264 -6.37 11.11 11.80
C ARG A 264 -7.34 11.70 10.78
N HIS A 265 -7.01 11.58 9.51
CA HIS A 265 -7.79 12.10 8.40
C HIS A 265 -8.29 10.96 7.52
N ILE A 266 -9.52 11.05 7.02
CA ILE A 266 -10.05 10.12 6.01
C ILE A 266 -10.22 10.92 4.74
N SER A 267 -9.41 10.61 3.75
CA SER A 267 -9.46 11.26 2.44
C SER A 267 -10.81 10.97 1.76
N PRO A 268 -11.39 11.94 1.05
CA PRO A 268 -12.56 11.69 0.22
C PRO A 268 -12.30 10.56 -0.79
N GLU A 269 -13.36 9.88 -1.19
CA GLU A 269 -13.29 8.90 -2.28
C GLU A 269 -12.69 9.55 -3.54
N ARG A 270 -11.92 8.76 -4.32
CA ARG A 270 -11.24 9.19 -5.57
C ARG A 270 -10.01 10.09 -5.38
N THR A 271 -9.60 10.39 -4.14
CA THR A 271 -8.34 11.12 -3.90
C THR A 271 -7.15 10.29 -4.37
N ALA A 272 -6.38 10.84 -5.29
CA ALA A 272 -5.16 10.24 -5.83
C ALA A 272 -3.90 10.80 -5.18
N PHE A 273 -3.91 12.09 -4.86
CA PHE A 273 -2.83 12.73 -4.13
C PHE A 273 -3.34 13.87 -3.27
N ILE A 274 -2.53 14.22 -2.28
CA ILE A 274 -2.80 15.27 -1.32
C ILE A 274 -1.68 16.30 -1.41
N ARG A 275 -2.06 17.57 -1.46
CA ARG A 275 -1.16 18.67 -1.12
C ARG A 275 -1.37 19.04 0.34
N LEU A 276 -0.38 18.73 1.18
CA LEU A 276 -0.36 19.18 2.57
C LEU A 276 0.27 20.55 2.63
N THR A 277 -0.40 21.52 3.23
CA THR A 277 0.10 22.86 3.49
C THR A 277 0.16 23.11 5.00
N LEU A 278 1.30 23.55 5.50
CA LEU A 278 1.46 24.09 6.85
C LEU A 278 1.48 25.61 6.77
N SER A 279 0.82 26.29 7.70
CA SER A 279 0.82 27.74 7.78
C SER A 279 0.76 28.20 9.24
N GLY A 280 1.36 29.34 9.54
CA GLY A 280 1.43 29.88 10.89
C GLY A 280 2.79 30.52 11.14
N GLU A 281 2.81 31.57 11.96
CA GLU A 281 4.03 32.25 12.36
C GLU A 281 4.73 31.48 13.47
N GLY A 282 5.92 30.95 13.22
CA GLY A 282 6.68 30.17 14.20
C GLY A 282 7.43 29.00 13.58
N GLU A 283 7.65 27.96 14.38
CA GLU A 283 8.53 26.84 14.05
C GLU A 283 7.74 25.53 13.85
N PHE A 284 8.18 24.71 12.89
CA PHE A 284 7.64 23.39 12.57
C PHE A 284 8.76 22.36 12.49
N ASP A 285 8.48 21.13 12.96
CA ASP A 285 9.38 19.99 12.88
C ASP A 285 8.60 18.66 12.88
N ALA A 286 9.28 17.53 12.65
CA ALA A 286 8.77 16.17 12.78
C ALA A 286 7.47 15.91 11.99
N VAL A 287 7.30 16.62 10.88
CA VAL A 287 6.13 16.47 10.00
C VAL A 287 6.22 15.12 9.32
N SER A 288 5.17 14.32 9.43
CA SER A 288 5.06 12.99 8.84
C SER A 288 3.61 12.71 8.50
N ALA A 289 3.36 12.17 7.31
CA ALA A 289 2.03 11.76 6.88
C ALA A 289 2.12 10.34 6.35
N ARG A 290 1.42 9.40 6.99
CA ARG A 290 1.42 7.98 6.63
C ARG A 290 0.02 7.42 6.50
N GLU A 291 -0.19 6.52 5.55
CA GLU A 291 -1.44 5.77 5.46
C GLU A 291 -1.49 4.70 6.56
N LEU A 292 -2.54 4.74 7.39
CA LEU A 292 -2.84 3.70 8.38
C LEU A 292 -3.46 2.50 7.68
N VAL A 293 -2.60 1.63 7.17
CA VAL A 293 -3.03 0.30 6.74
C VAL A 293 -3.71 -0.38 7.93
N PRO A 294 -5.00 -0.77 7.84
CA PRO A 294 -5.69 -1.43 8.93
C PRO A 294 -4.90 -2.65 9.40
N SER A 295 -4.90 -2.86 10.73
CA SER A 295 -4.43 -4.13 11.30
C SER A 295 -5.13 -5.29 10.56
N PRO A 296 -4.42 -6.41 10.33
CA PRO A 296 -4.97 -7.62 9.75
C PRO A 296 -6.26 -8.18 10.36
N GLU A 297 -6.74 -7.61 11.47
CA GLU A 297 -7.88 -8.15 12.19
C GLU A 297 -9.25 -7.65 11.71
N GLN A 298 -9.30 -6.68 10.78
CA GLN A 298 -10.56 -6.16 10.20
C GLN A 298 -10.79 -6.58 8.74
N TYR A 299 -10.37 -7.79 8.37
CA TYR A 299 -10.55 -8.27 7.00
C TYR A 299 -12.00 -8.68 6.69
N ARG A 300 -12.64 -7.91 5.80
CA ARG A 300 -13.84 -8.31 5.08
C ARG A 300 -13.45 -9.13 3.83
N TRP A 301 -14.42 -9.73 3.12
CA TRP A 301 -14.11 -10.71 2.05
C TRP A 301 -14.64 -10.33 0.66
N TRP A 302 -13.84 -10.63 -0.36
CA TRP A 302 -14.21 -10.56 -1.78
C TRP A 302 -15.02 -11.81 -2.14
N ASN A 303 -16.36 -11.74 -2.15
CA ASN A 303 -17.22 -12.91 -2.37
C ASN A 303 -17.59 -13.15 -3.85
N ARG A 304 -17.22 -12.25 -4.77
CA ARG A 304 -17.55 -12.37 -6.20
C ARG A 304 -16.35 -12.37 -7.15
N SER A 305 -15.13 -12.43 -6.62
CA SER A 305 -13.91 -12.54 -7.41
C SER A 305 -13.12 -13.81 -7.11
N HIS A 306 -12.37 -14.26 -8.10
CA HIS A 306 -11.51 -15.43 -8.01
C HIS A 306 -10.07 -15.03 -8.27
N TRP A 307 -9.13 -15.71 -7.62
CA TRP A 307 -7.76 -15.70 -8.08
C TRP A 307 -7.71 -16.36 -9.46
N ILE A 308 -7.35 -15.60 -10.48
CA ILE A 308 -7.20 -16.08 -11.86
C ILE A 308 -5.74 -16.03 -12.28
N TRP A 309 -5.36 -16.94 -13.17
CA TRP A 309 -4.03 -16.93 -13.79
C TRP A 309 -4.01 -17.63 -15.14
N ASP A 310 -2.91 -17.49 -15.88
CA ASP A 310 -2.66 -18.24 -17.10
C ASP A 310 -2.64 -19.76 -16.81
N PRO A 311 -3.44 -20.57 -17.55
CA PRO A 311 -3.43 -22.02 -17.41
C PRO A 311 -2.04 -22.64 -17.65
N LYS A 312 -1.28 -22.12 -18.61
CA LYS A 312 0.01 -22.68 -19.07
C LYS A 312 1.20 -22.23 -18.22
N ASN A 313 1.07 -21.08 -17.56
CA ASN A 313 2.19 -20.36 -16.94
C ASN A 313 2.03 -20.15 -15.42
N TRP A 314 1.30 -21.04 -14.76
CA TRP A 314 1.04 -20.96 -13.32
C TRP A 314 2.25 -21.19 -12.43
N ASN A 315 3.13 -22.10 -12.84
CA ASN A 315 4.36 -22.42 -12.11
C ASN A 315 5.61 -21.75 -12.70
N SER A 316 5.45 -20.85 -13.67
CA SER A 316 6.59 -20.14 -14.28
C SER A 316 6.86 -18.82 -13.56
N SER A 317 8.13 -18.55 -13.27
CA SER A 317 8.65 -17.28 -12.75
C SER A 317 9.03 -16.32 -13.89
N GLY A 318 9.10 -15.02 -13.57
CA GLY A 318 9.64 -13.97 -14.43
C GLY A 318 8.82 -13.63 -15.68
N ARG A 319 7.54 -14.03 -15.75
CA ARG A 319 6.69 -13.79 -16.93
C ARG A 319 5.71 -12.64 -16.68
N LYS A 320 5.59 -11.78 -17.69
CA LYS A 320 4.53 -10.79 -17.81
C LYS A 320 3.32 -11.42 -18.48
N ILE A 321 2.23 -11.51 -17.74
CA ILE A 321 0.96 -12.02 -18.22
C ILE A 321 0.01 -10.83 -18.37
N GLY A 322 -0.54 -10.67 -19.57
CA GLY A 322 -1.61 -9.72 -19.84
C GLY A 322 -2.94 -10.40 -19.56
N PHE A 323 -3.83 -9.69 -18.87
CA PHE A 323 -5.22 -10.07 -18.65
C PHE A 323 -6.12 -9.05 -19.33
N ARG A 324 -7.16 -9.50 -20.02
CA ARG A 324 -8.12 -8.64 -20.72
C ARG A 324 -9.54 -9.01 -20.36
N LYS A 325 -10.36 -7.99 -20.11
CA LYS A 325 -11.81 -8.10 -19.95
C LYS A 325 -12.51 -7.04 -20.79
N THR A 326 -13.30 -7.50 -21.74
CA THR A 326 -14.21 -6.66 -22.50
C THR A 326 -15.57 -6.62 -21.80
N PHE A 327 -16.18 -5.43 -21.74
CA PHE A 327 -17.54 -5.22 -21.25
C PHE A 327 -18.19 -4.04 -21.98
N ARG A 328 -19.50 -3.89 -21.84
CA ARG A 328 -20.28 -2.86 -22.52
C ARG A 328 -20.99 -1.95 -21.52
N ILE A 329 -20.96 -0.65 -21.77
CA ILE A 329 -21.74 0.37 -21.06
C ILE A 329 -22.69 0.98 -22.08
N ASP A 330 -24.00 0.80 -21.92
CA ASP A 330 -24.94 1.29 -22.94
C ASP A 330 -25.01 2.81 -22.98
N ARG A 331 -25.01 3.45 -21.81
CA ARG A 331 -25.11 4.89 -21.63
C ARG A 331 -24.17 5.33 -20.51
N LEU A 332 -23.09 6.01 -20.87
CA LEU A 332 -22.08 6.43 -19.90
C LEU A 332 -22.64 7.39 -18.86
N GLU A 333 -23.57 8.26 -19.26
CA GLU A 333 -24.26 9.25 -18.44
C GLU A 333 -25.07 8.65 -17.28
N THR A 334 -25.47 7.38 -17.37
CA THR A 334 -26.15 6.71 -16.26
C THR A 334 -25.17 6.27 -15.20
N VAL A 335 -23.90 6.02 -15.54
CA VAL A 335 -22.87 5.61 -14.60
C VAL A 335 -22.37 6.82 -13.81
N THR A 336 -22.44 6.78 -12.48
CA THR A 336 -21.94 7.86 -11.58
C THR A 336 -20.53 7.58 -11.05
N GLY A 337 -20.14 6.31 -11.02
CA GLY A 337 -18.85 5.85 -10.53
C GLY A 337 -18.58 4.41 -10.97
N MET A 338 -17.32 4.04 -11.11
CA MET A 338 -16.95 2.66 -11.31
C MET A 338 -15.62 2.40 -10.62
N LYS A 339 -15.65 1.72 -9.48
CA LYS A 339 -14.46 1.42 -8.69
C LYS A 339 -13.94 0.03 -9.03
N MET A 340 -12.62 -0.12 -9.06
CA MET A 340 -11.95 -1.42 -9.21
C MET A 340 -11.03 -1.66 -8.03
N GLN A 341 -11.27 -2.74 -7.29
CA GLN A 341 -10.28 -3.28 -6.36
C GLN A 341 -9.41 -4.29 -7.09
N LEU A 342 -8.10 -4.23 -6.88
CA LEU A 342 -7.14 -5.15 -7.46
C LEU A 342 -6.14 -5.65 -6.43
N ALA A 343 -5.89 -6.95 -6.44
CA ALA A 343 -4.79 -7.58 -5.72
C ALA A 343 -4.02 -8.52 -6.65
N THR A 344 -2.71 -8.62 -6.43
CA THR A 344 -1.89 -9.68 -7.03
C THR A 344 -1.30 -10.56 -5.97
N ARG A 345 -1.05 -11.81 -6.35
CA ARG A 345 -0.48 -12.79 -5.44
C ARG A 345 1.04 -12.77 -5.52
N LYS A 346 1.65 -12.36 -4.42
CA LYS A 346 3.06 -12.58 -4.10
C LYS A 346 3.20 -13.68 -3.06
N ILE A 347 3.94 -14.75 -3.36
CA ILE A 347 4.50 -15.66 -2.35
C ILE A 347 6.00 -15.41 -2.25
N GLY A 348 6.47 -15.11 -1.05
CA GLY A 348 7.88 -14.83 -0.78
C GLY A 348 8.17 -13.33 -0.62
N THR A 349 9.20 -13.03 0.16
CA THR A 349 9.55 -11.68 0.65
C THR A 349 10.44 -10.87 -0.29
N LEU A 350 10.78 -11.39 -1.48
CA LEU A 350 12.03 -11.01 -2.16
C LEU A 350 11.91 -10.31 -3.52
N THR A 351 10.76 -10.29 -4.19
CA THR A 351 10.59 -9.55 -5.45
C THR A 351 9.19 -8.95 -5.53
N GLY A 352 9.07 -7.69 -5.96
CA GLY A 352 7.77 -7.04 -6.17
C GLY A 352 7.16 -7.51 -7.48
N ASP A 353 5.92 -7.97 -7.46
CA ASP A 353 5.14 -8.10 -8.69
C ASP A 353 4.83 -6.69 -9.18
N HIS A 354 4.87 -6.47 -10.49
CA HIS A 354 4.41 -5.21 -11.07
C HIS A 354 3.03 -5.40 -11.63
N VAL A 355 2.18 -4.42 -11.34
CA VAL A 355 0.85 -4.33 -11.94
C VAL A 355 0.79 -3.06 -12.74
N ARG A 356 0.35 -3.18 -13.99
CA ARG A 356 -0.08 -2.05 -14.80
C ARG A 356 -1.53 -2.23 -15.17
N VAL A 357 -2.33 -1.19 -14.98
CA VAL A 357 -3.75 -1.20 -15.30
C VAL A 357 -4.02 -0.23 -16.42
N TYR A 358 -4.71 -0.71 -17.44
CA TYR A 358 -5.11 0.03 -18.61
C TYR A 358 -6.63 0.00 -18.74
N ILE A 359 -7.23 1.15 -19.02
CA ILE A 359 -8.63 1.26 -19.42
C ILE A 359 -8.68 1.88 -20.80
N ASN A 360 -9.27 1.16 -21.75
CA ASN A 360 -9.38 1.61 -23.14
C ASN A 360 -8.03 2.04 -23.74
N GLY A 361 -6.96 1.34 -23.40
CA GLY A 361 -5.60 1.61 -23.86
C GLY A 361 -4.85 2.73 -23.11
N ARG A 362 -5.50 3.42 -22.17
CA ARG A 362 -4.86 4.43 -21.32
C ARG A 362 -4.41 3.80 -20.00
N GLU A 363 -3.12 3.92 -19.69
CA GLU A 363 -2.57 3.52 -18.39
C GLU A 363 -3.14 4.43 -17.29
N LEU A 364 -3.64 3.84 -16.20
CA LEU A 364 -4.26 4.59 -15.10
C LEU A 364 -3.22 5.32 -14.25
N LEU A 365 -2.16 4.61 -13.87
CA LEU A 365 -1.03 5.10 -13.08
C LEU A 365 0.23 4.37 -13.54
N PRO A 366 1.41 5.00 -13.47
CA PRO A 366 2.69 4.33 -13.70
C PRO A 366 2.81 3.06 -12.85
N ALA A 367 3.48 2.03 -13.38
CA ALA A 367 3.70 0.76 -12.69
C ALA A 367 4.21 0.94 -11.24
N VAL A 368 3.36 0.64 -10.27
CA VAL A 368 3.72 0.70 -8.84
C VAL A 368 4.15 -0.71 -8.38
N PRO A 369 5.25 -0.86 -7.62
CA PRO A 369 5.59 -2.16 -7.04
C PRO A 369 4.51 -2.64 -6.07
N TYR A 370 4.09 -3.90 -6.20
CA TYR A 370 3.31 -4.60 -5.17
C TYR A 370 4.27 -5.26 -4.16
N GLU A 371 4.37 -4.70 -2.96
CA GLU A 371 5.29 -5.22 -1.94
C GLU A 371 4.75 -6.48 -1.24
N LYS A 372 3.41 -6.62 -1.14
CA LYS A 372 2.71 -7.76 -0.52
C LYS A 372 1.38 -8.06 -1.20
N TRP A 373 0.91 -9.29 -1.05
CA TRP A 373 -0.34 -9.77 -1.64
C TRP A 373 -1.60 -9.16 -1.00
N ASP A 374 -1.49 -8.62 0.22
CA ASP A 374 -2.57 -7.95 0.95
C ASP A 374 -2.68 -6.45 0.62
N TRP A 375 -1.92 -5.94 -0.35
CA TRP A 375 -1.99 -4.54 -0.77
C TRP A 375 -3.08 -4.33 -1.83
N VAL A 376 -4.32 -4.15 -1.39
CA VAL A 376 -5.43 -3.94 -2.32
C VAL A 376 -5.42 -2.51 -2.86
N ARG A 377 -5.23 -2.35 -4.18
CA ARG A 377 -5.36 -1.06 -4.87
C ARG A 377 -6.80 -0.82 -5.25
N ILE A 378 -7.23 0.43 -5.16
CA ILE A 378 -8.58 0.85 -5.53
C ILE A 378 -8.44 1.93 -6.61
N TYR A 379 -9.10 1.72 -7.75
CA TYR A 379 -9.06 2.65 -8.89
C TYR A 379 -10.47 3.17 -9.18
N GLU A 380 -10.62 4.47 -9.41
CA GLU A 380 -11.83 5.03 -10.01
C GLU A 380 -11.69 5.01 -11.54
N LEU A 381 -12.49 4.16 -12.18
CA LEU A 381 -12.44 3.90 -13.61
C LEU A 381 -13.37 4.83 -14.40
N ARG A 382 -14.42 5.39 -13.79
CA ARG A 382 -15.48 6.14 -14.48
C ARG A 382 -14.96 7.20 -15.49
N PRO A 383 -13.90 7.96 -15.19
CA PRO A 383 -13.39 8.97 -16.12
C PRO A 383 -12.74 8.42 -17.39
N PHE A 384 -12.41 7.13 -17.43
CA PHE A 384 -11.77 6.47 -18.58
C PHE A 384 -12.75 5.64 -19.43
N LEU A 385 -13.99 5.54 -18.97
CA LEU A 385 -15.04 4.77 -19.62
C LEU A 385 -15.68 5.56 -20.76
N ARG A 386 -16.21 4.83 -21.74
CA ARG A 386 -16.99 5.36 -22.86
C ARG A 386 -18.31 4.61 -23.00
N SER A 387 -19.29 5.20 -23.68
CA SER A 387 -20.46 4.44 -24.13
C SER A 387 -20.02 3.37 -25.14
N GLY A 388 -20.72 2.24 -25.16
CA GLY A 388 -20.37 1.06 -25.94
C GLY A 388 -19.27 0.21 -25.30
N ARG A 389 -18.33 -0.25 -26.13
CA ARG A 389 -17.33 -1.25 -25.75
C ARG A 389 -16.19 -0.63 -24.94
N ASN A 390 -15.93 -1.21 -23.78
CA ASN A 390 -14.81 -0.88 -22.90
C ASN A 390 -13.92 -2.10 -22.67
N VAL A 391 -12.63 -1.85 -22.47
CA VAL A 391 -11.65 -2.89 -22.16
C VAL A 391 -10.87 -2.51 -20.91
N ILE A 392 -10.87 -3.41 -19.92
CA ILE A 392 -9.89 -3.43 -18.84
C ILE A 392 -8.77 -4.36 -19.26
N ALA A 393 -7.53 -3.86 -19.21
CA ALA A 393 -6.33 -4.65 -19.43
C ALA A 393 -5.42 -4.53 -18.21
N VAL A 394 -4.88 -5.65 -17.73
CA VAL A 394 -3.99 -5.71 -16.57
C VAL A 394 -2.74 -6.48 -16.93
N GLU A 395 -1.58 -5.84 -16.86
CA GLU A 395 -0.29 -6.53 -16.90
C GLU A 395 0.04 -6.97 -15.48
N VAL A 396 0.30 -8.27 -15.29
CA VAL A 396 0.88 -8.78 -14.05
C VAL A 396 2.22 -9.42 -14.38
N GLU A 397 3.29 -8.84 -13.86
CA GLU A 397 4.60 -9.47 -13.86
C GLU A 397 4.71 -10.35 -12.62
N ASN A 398 4.61 -11.68 -12.82
CA ASN A 398 4.78 -12.64 -11.74
C ASN A 398 6.24 -13.07 -11.65
N ARG A 399 6.95 -12.59 -10.63
CA ARG A 399 8.38 -12.89 -10.47
C ARG A 399 8.65 -14.21 -9.78
N MET A 400 7.72 -14.68 -8.93
CA MET A 400 7.85 -15.95 -8.22
C MET A 400 6.53 -16.71 -8.24
N HIS A 401 6.55 -17.98 -8.66
CA HIS A 401 5.34 -18.78 -8.67
C HIS A 401 4.82 -19.05 -7.25
N PRO A 402 3.50 -19.27 -7.09
CA PRO A 402 2.42 -19.17 -8.07
C PRO A 402 1.90 -17.73 -8.27
N GLY A 403 1.66 -17.34 -9.53
CA GLY A 403 1.11 -16.03 -9.85
C GLY A 403 -0.40 -15.94 -9.63
N GLY A 404 -0.95 -14.75 -9.43
CA GLY A 404 -2.38 -14.57 -9.27
C GLY A 404 -2.83 -13.14 -9.49
N LEU A 405 -3.96 -12.98 -10.17
CA LEU A 405 -4.69 -11.72 -10.27
C LEU A 405 -6.05 -11.89 -9.61
N ASN A 406 -6.44 -10.90 -8.80
CA ASN A 406 -7.78 -10.79 -8.27
C ASN A 406 -8.30 -9.37 -8.54
N VAL A 407 -9.49 -9.28 -9.14
CA VAL A 407 -10.15 -8.02 -9.50
C VAL A 407 -11.60 -8.06 -9.08
N GLU A 408 -12.11 -6.97 -8.52
CA GLU A 408 -13.53 -6.74 -8.29
C GLU A 408 -13.86 -5.36 -8.82
N LEU A 409 -14.93 -5.31 -9.61
CA LEU A 409 -15.49 -4.10 -10.19
C LEU A 409 -16.81 -3.81 -9.50
N LEU A 410 -16.98 -2.56 -9.10
CA LEU A 410 -18.24 -2.03 -8.63
C LEU A 410 -18.65 -0.86 -9.52
N THR A 411 -19.84 -0.94 -10.11
CA THR A 411 -20.42 0.15 -10.91
C THR A 411 -21.57 0.79 -10.16
N GLU A 412 -21.59 2.13 -10.10
CA GLU A 412 -22.65 2.96 -9.51
C GLU A 412 -23.42 3.66 -10.64
N SER A 413 -24.75 3.77 -10.52
CA SER A 413 -25.62 4.34 -11.57
C SER A 413 -26.72 5.23 -10.99
N ARG A 414 -27.07 6.32 -11.70
CA ARG A 414 -28.15 7.27 -11.34
C ARG A 414 -29.54 6.64 -11.33
N THR A 415 -29.77 5.61 -12.13
CA THR A 415 -31.12 5.08 -12.37
C THR A 415 -31.54 4.02 -11.34
N GLY A 416 -30.78 3.83 -10.26
CA GLY A 416 -30.99 2.75 -9.28
C GLY A 416 -30.83 1.34 -9.89
N GLN A 417 -30.57 1.23 -11.20
CA GLN A 417 -30.35 -0.02 -11.88
C GLN A 417 -28.89 -0.45 -11.73
N ARG A 418 -28.75 -1.46 -10.86
CA ARG A 418 -27.80 -2.57 -10.92
C ARG A 418 -26.38 -2.20 -10.54
N PHE A 419 -26.07 -2.42 -9.25
CA PHE A 419 -24.71 -2.65 -8.79
C PHE A 419 -24.20 -3.93 -9.45
N ARG A 420 -23.63 -3.83 -10.66
CA ARG A 420 -22.92 -4.97 -11.26
C ARG A 420 -21.58 -5.12 -10.58
N ARG A 421 -21.58 -5.92 -9.51
CA ARG A 421 -20.38 -6.55 -8.99
C ARG A 421 -19.93 -7.62 -9.97
N ALA A 422 -18.82 -7.35 -10.65
CA ALA A 422 -18.15 -8.32 -11.51
C ALA A 422 -16.76 -8.60 -10.93
N GLY A 423 -16.37 -9.86 -10.88
CA GLY A 423 -15.04 -10.24 -10.42
C GLY A 423 -14.16 -10.79 -11.52
N SER A 424 -12.89 -10.99 -11.19
CA SER A 424 -12.02 -11.89 -11.93
C SER A 424 -12.59 -13.31 -11.89
N ASP A 425 -12.70 -13.93 -13.05
CA ASP A 425 -13.22 -15.28 -13.27
C ASP A 425 -12.68 -15.85 -14.59
N SER A 426 -13.19 -17.01 -15.03
CA SER A 426 -12.75 -17.66 -16.27
C SER A 426 -13.17 -16.95 -17.56
N SER A 427 -13.98 -15.89 -17.49
CA SER A 427 -14.35 -15.09 -18.66
C SER A 427 -13.30 -14.04 -19.03
N TRP A 428 -12.29 -13.85 -18.20
CA TRP A 428 -11.12 -13.03 -18.52
C TRP A 428 -10.22 -13.78 -19.52
N LYS A 429 -9.67 -13.04 -20.48
CA LYS A 429 -8.64 -13.55 -21.39
C LYS A 429 -7.26 -13.33 -20.80
N CYS A 430 -6.33 -14.24 -21.04
CA CYS A 430 -4.95 -14.10 -20.62
C CYS A 430 -3.97 -14.59 -21.70
N GLY A 431 -2.83 -13.91 -21.78
CA GLY A 431 -1.79 -14.20 -22.76
C GLY A 431 -0.50 -13.44 -22.50
N PRO A 432 0.52 -13.58 -23.36
CA PRO A 432 1.78 -12.86 -23.23
C PRO A 432 1.57 -11.33 -23.32
N ALA A 433 2.05 -10.58 -22.34
CA ALA A 433 2.06 -9.10 -22.38
C ALA A 433 3.30 -8.55 -23.12
N ALA A 434 3.68 -9.20 -24.24
CA ALA A 434 4.93 -8.89 -24.96
C ALA A 434 4.71 -8.23 -26.33
N GLY A 435 3.47 -8.03 -26.76
CA GLY A 435 3.14 -7.39 -28.04
C GLY A 435 2.86 -5.88 -27.88
N ASN A 436 3.17 -5.08 -28.91
CA ASN A 436 2.79 -3.67 -28.92
C ASN A 436 1.25 -3.54 -28.87
N ASN A 437 0.76 -2.59 -28.06
CA ASN A 437 -0.64 -2.17 -28.02
C ASN A 437 -1.68 -3.24 -27.61
N TRP A 438 -1.28 -4.34 -26.98
CA TRP A 438 -2.19 -5.41 -26.55
C TRP A 438 -3.28 -4.95 -25.57
N TYR A 439 -3.09 -3.81 -24.89
CA TYR A 439 -4.03 -3.20 -23.96
C TYR A 439 -5.07 -2.29 -24.65
N ALA A 440 -4.94 -2.03 -25.95
CA ALA A 440 -5.89 -1.20 -26.68
C ALA A 440 -7.28 -1.86 -26.76
N PRO A 441 -8.34 -1.04 -26.93
CA PRO A 441 -9.67 -1.58 -27.14
C PRO A 441 -9.69 -2.55 -28.32
N ASP A 442 -9.16 -2.16 -29.48
CA ASP A 442 -9.38 -2.86 -30.75
C ASP A 442 -8.42 -4.02 -31.01
N TYR A 443 -7.57 -4.35 -30.02
CA TYR A 443 -6.73 -5.53 -30.07
C TYR A 443 -7.57 -6.82 -30.08
N ASP A 444 -7.29 -7.70 -31.06
CA ASP A 444 -7.91 -9.01 -31.19
C ASP A 444 -7.29 -10.03 -30.21
N ASP A 445 -8.01 -10.33 -29.14
CA ASP A 445 -7.66 -11.34 -28.14
C ASP A 445 -8.39 -12.68 -28.35
N SER A 446 -8.98 -12.92 -29.53
CA SER A 446 -9.70 -14.17 -29.84
C SER A 446 -8.83 -15.42 -29.66
N LYS A 447 -7.53 -15.30 -29.94
CA LYS A 447 -6.53 -16.38 -29.78
C LYS A 447 -6.00 -16.52 -28.35
N TRP A 448 -6.37 -15.63 -27.43
CA TRP A 448 -5.93 -15.72 -26.04
C TRP A 448 -6.71 -16.80 -25.28
N ASN A 449 -6.02 -17.47 -24.36
CA ASN A 449 -6.65 -18.47 -23.52
C ASN A 449 -7.57 -17.78 -22.51
N SER A 450 -8.64 -18.45 -22.13
CA SER A 450 -9.39 -18.06 -20.94
C SER A 450 -8.51 -18.24 -19.70
N ALA A 451 -8.60 -17.28 -18.77
CA ALA A 451 -7.92 -17.37 -17.50
C ALA A 451 -8.47 -18.54 -16.68
N ARG A 452 -7.60 -19.25 -15.95
CA ARG A 452 -8.00 -20.35 -15.10
C ARG A 452 -8.24 -19.85 -13.68
N ILE A 453 -9.36 -20.25 -13.07
CA ILE A 453 -9.62 -20.04 -11.64
C ILE A 453 -8.68 -20.92 -10.83
N ARG A 454 -8.03 -20.31 -9.84
CA ARG A 454 -6.99 -20.93 -9.01
C ARG A 454 -7.37 -20.99 -7.53
N GLY A 455 -8.36 -20.22 -7.13
CA GLY A 455 -8.94 -20.24 -5.79
C GLY A 455 -10.00 -19.17 -5.66
N GLN A 456 -10.89 -19.34 -4.69
CA GLN A 456 -11.74 -18.24 -4.24
C GLN A 456 -10.91 -17.24 -3.43
N ALA A 457 -11.33 -15.99 -3.42
CA ALA A 457 -10.76 -14.95 -2.57
C ALA A 457 -11.24 -15.05 -1.10
N THR A 458 -11.46 -16.27 -0.61
CA THR A 458 -12.02 -16.60 0.72
C THR A 458 -10.95 -17.25 1.62
N PRO A 459 -11.11 -17.18 2.96
CA PRO A 459 -10.14 -17.78 3.87
C PRO A 459 -10.21 -19.31 3.75
N GLY A 460 -9.13 -19.91 3.24
CA GLY A 460 -9.00 -21.36 3.03
C GLY A 460 -8.30 -21.70 1.72
N SER A 461 -8.42 -20.84 0.71
CA SER A 461 -7.66 -20.94 -0.54
C SER A 461 -6.81 -19.69 -0.73
N PHE A 462 -5.53 -19.79 -0.40
CA PHE A 462 -4.47 -18.88 -0.88
C PHE A 462 -4.47 -17.41 -0.36
N CYS A 463 -4.48 -17.22 0.97
CA CYS A 463 -4.27 -15.95 1.71
C CYS A 463 -5.51 -15.03 1.83
N ARG A 464 -5.57 -14.24 2.93
CA ARG A 464 -6.73 -13.43 3.36
C ARG A 464 -6.63 -11.97 2.91
N LEU A 465 -7.24 -11.58 1.78
CA LEU A 465 -7.17 -10.19 1.27
C LEU A 465 -7.97 -9.20 2.14
N PRO A 466 -7.45 -7.99 2.45
CA PRO A 466 -8.27 -6.92 3.00
C PRO A 466 -9.29 -6.46 1.95
N TYR A 467 -10.57 -6.69 2.22
CA TYR A 467 -11.65 -6.16 1.38
C TYR A 467 -12.15 -4.83 1.92
N ARG A 468 -12.30 -3.85 1.05
CA ARG A 468 -13.16 -2.69 1.30
C ARG A 468 -14.48 -2.92 0.57
N PHE A 469 -15.58 -2.83 1.29
CA PHE A 469 -16.88 -2.76 0.62
C PHE A 469 -16.97 -1.38 -0.07
N LEU A 470 -16.94 -1.35 -1.40
CA LEU A 470 -16.90 -0.11 -2.18
C LEU A 470 -18.27 0.55 -2.42
N GLY A 471 -19.38 -0.09 -2.03
CA GLY A 471 -20.74 0.40 -2.31
C GLY A 471 -21.41 0.99 -1.07
N THR A 472 -22.72 1.26 -1.17
CA THR A 472 -23.53 1.68 -0.01
C THR A 472 -23.75 0.54 0.96
N ALA A 473 -23.32 0.70 2.22
CA ALA A 473 -23.44 -0.33 3.25
C ALA A 473 -24.51 0.05 4.26
N GLY A 474 -25.33 -0.91 4.68
CA GLY A 474 -26.16 -0.79 5.88
C GLY A 474 -25.49 -1.44 7.10
N THR A 475 -26.18 -1.44 8.25
CA THR A 475 -25.80 -2.25 9.41
C THR A 475 -26.69 -3.48 9.51
N ALA A 476 -26.07 -4.63 9.81
CA ALA A 476 -26.78 -5.81 10.28
C ALA A 476 -26.25 -6.15 11.67
N THR A 477 -27.14 -6.30 12.63
CA THR A 477 -26.79 -6.63 14.02
C THR A 477 -27.52 -7.89 14.42
N ILE A 478 -26.83 -8.82 15.07
CA ILE A 478 -27.48 -10.03 15.60
C ILE A 478 -28.39 -9.61 16.75
N ARG A 479 -29.69 -9.83 16.57
CA ARG A 479 -30.70 -9.66 17.61
C ARG A 479 -30.82 -10.94 18.45
N LYS A 480 -30.84 -12.08 17.78
CA LYS A 480 -30.91 -13.40 18.41
C LYS A 480 -30.20 -14.41 17.51
N ALA A 481 -29.52 -15.37 18.11
CA ALA A 481 -29.01 -16.54 17.41
C ALA A 481 -29.29 -17.78 18.25
N ASP A 482 -29.78 -18.83 17.59
CA ASP A 482 -30.11 -20.11 18.21
C ASP A 482 -29.17 -21.19 17.66
N PHE A 483 -28.32 -21.70 18.54
CA PHE A 483 -27.32 -22.72 18.27
C PHE A 483 -26.81 -23.31 19.59
N PRO A 484 -26.32 -24.56 19.60
CA PRO A 484 -25.72 -25.14 20.78
C PRO A 484 -24.33 -24.52 21.03
N GLU A 485 -24.09 -24.10 22.27
CA GLU A 485 -22.83 -23.47 22.69
C GLU A 485 -21.61 -24.39 22.49
N ARG A 486 -21.83 -25.71 22.59
CA ARG A 486 -20.85 -26.75 22.29
C ARG A 486 -21.29 -27.58 21.09
N ILE A 487 -20.37 -27.78 20.15
CA ILE A 487 -20.60 -28.58 18.95
C ILE A 487 -19.63 -29.76 18.88
N SER A 488 -20.11 -30.88 18.34
CA SER A 488 -19.34 -32.06 18.01
C SER A 488 -19.17 -32.19 16.49
N THR A 489 -17.97 -32.59 16.07
CA THR A 489 -17.64 -32.82 14.64
C THR A 489 -18.43 -33.96 13.98
N SER A 490 -19.13 -34.80 14.76
CA SER A 490 -19.86 -35.97 14.26
C SER A 490 -21.34 -35.71 13.96
N ARG A 491 -21.84 -34.49 14.17
CA ARG A 491 -23.26 -34.15 14.00
C ARG A 491 -23.41 -32.85 13.20
N LYS A 492 -24.44 -32.78 12.36
CA LYS A 492 -24.87 -31.56 11.68
C LYS A 492 -25.83 -30.78 12.56
N TYR A 493 -25.74 -29.46 12.51
CA TYR A 493 -26.55 -28.54 13.27
C TYR A 493 -27.37 -27.66 12.35
N GLU A 494 -28.50 -27.18 12.85
CA GLU A 494 -29.25 -26.10 12.23
C GLU A 494 -29.06 -24.87 13.09
N VAL A 495 -28.73 -23.75 12.46
CA VAL A 495 -28.50 -22.48 13.16
C VAL A 495 -29.49 -21.46 12.62
N SER A 496 -30.24 -20.83 13.53
CA SER A 496 -31.11 -19.70 13.21
C SER A 496 -30.48 -18.42 13.71
N VAL A 497 -30.46 -17.38 12.87
CA VAL A 497 -29.98 -16.04 13.24
C VAL A 497 -31.02 -15.01 12.83
N ALA A 498 -31.52 -14.27 13.81
CA ALA A 498 -32.34 -13.09 13.61
C ALA A 498 -31.47 -11.83 13.61
N LEU A 499 -31.62 -11.01 12.57
CA LEU A 499 -30.89 -9.77 12.36
C LEU A 499 -31.81 -8.57 12.45
N ASP A 500 -31.34 -7.50 13.08
CA ASP A 500 -31.85 -6.15 12.85
C ASP A 500 -31.03 -5.52 11.72
N LEU A 501 -31.73 -4.92 10.75
CA LEU A 501 -31.18 -4.37 9.53
C LEU A 501 -31.47 -2.88 9.44
N LYS A 502 -30.47 -2.10 9.06
CA LYS A 502 -30.63 -0.67 8.79
C LYS A 502 -29.91 -0.33 7.48
N ALA A 503 -30.67 0.07 6.48
CA ALA A 503 -30.11 0.66 5.26
C ALA A 503 -29.70 2.11 5.53
N GLU A 504 -28.75 2.60 4.72
CA GLU A 504 -28.50 4.05 4.65
C GLU A 504 -29.70 4.74 3.98
N PRO A 505 -30.00 6.00 4.32
CA PRO A 505 -31.10 6.74 3.73
C PRO A 505 -31.10 6.69 2.20
N GLY A 506 -32.27 6.43 1.60
CA GLY A 506 -32.45 6.39 0.14
C GLY A 506 -32.04 5.07 -0.54
N HIS A 507 -31.75 4.02 0.25
CA HIS A 507 -31.37 2.70 -0.25
C HIS A 507 -32.30 1.57 0.24
N GLU A 508 -33.53 1.91 0.66
CA GLU A 508 -34.47 0.96 1.27
C GLU A 508 -35.05 -0.06 0.27
N ALA A 509 -34.94 0.19 -1.03
CA ALA A 509 -35.47 -0.67 -2.11
C ALA A 509 -34.46 -1.70 -2.67
N VAL A 510 -33.27 -1.77 -2.09
CA VAL A 510 -32.13 -2.54 -2.61
C VAL A 510 -32.07 -3.91 -1.90
N THR A 511 -31.61 -4.99 -2.56
CA THR A 511 -31.31 -6.25 -1.85
C THR A 511 -29.94 -6.15 -1.18
N GLY A 512 -29.47 -7.17 -0.47
CA GLY A 512 -28.11 -7.16 0.06
C GLY A 512 -27.62 -8.54 0.48
N ASP A 513 -26.36 -8.60 0.87
CA ASP A 513 -25.76 -9.78 1.48
C ASP A 513 -25.31 -9.41 2.90
N ALA A 514 -25.78 -10.16 3.90
CA ALA A 514 -25.23 -10.09 5.25
C ALA A 514 -24.23 -11.24 5.43
N ALA A 515 -23.00 -10.91 5.83
CA ALA A 515 -22.02 -11.94 6.18
C ALA A 515 -22.19 -12.31 7.66
N LEU A 516 -22.39 -13.61 7.92
CA LEU A 516 -22.35 -14.17 9.26
C LEU A 516 -21.01 -14.88 9.48
N TYR A 517 -20.46 -14.73 10.68
CA TYR A 517 -19.17 -15.31 11.06
C TYR A 517 -19.34 -16.29 12.22
N PHE A 518 -18.69 -17.44 12.09
CA PHE A 518 -18.64 -18.49 13.10
C PHE A 518 -17.23 -18.48 13.68
N HIS A 519 -17.15 -18.19 14.97
CA HIS A 519 -15.90 -18.23 15.70
C HIS A 519 -15.91 -19.49 16.53
N LEU A 520 -15.04 -20.43 16.18
CA LEU A 520 -14.91 -21.71 16.84
C LEU A 520 -13.65 -21.71 17.68
N ILE A 521 -13.80 -21.98 18.97
CA ILE A 521 -12.69 -21.95 19.93
C ILE A 521 -12.56 -23.36 20.49
N ASN A 522 -11.38 -23.97 20.35
CA ASN A 522 -11.03 -25.17 21.12
C ASN A 522 -9.91 -24.87 22.11
N SER A 523 -9.64 -25.81 23.01
CA SER A 523 -8.63 -25.67 24.07
C SER A 523 -7.19 -25.51 23.58
N ARG A 524 -6.91 -25.74 22.29
CA ARG A 524 -5.55 -25.74 21.71
C ARG A 524 -5.30 -24.64 20.69
N LYS A 525 -6.34 -24.09 20.04
CA LYS A 525 -6.27 -23.03 19.00
C LYS A 525 -7.62 -22.29 18.84
N ASP A 526 -7.51 -21.00 18.52
CA ASP A 526 -8.61 -20.20 17.98
C ASP A 526 -8.78 -20.50 16.47
N VAL A 527 -9.96 -20.96 16.05
CA VAL A 527 -10.29 -21.26 14.65
C VAL A 527 -11.51 -20.42 14.21
N LYS A 528 -11.25 -19.28 13.57
CA LYS A 528 -12.30 -18.49 12.90
C LYS A 528 -12.67 -19.15 11.57
N VAL A 529 -13.94 -19.51 11.38
CA VAL A 529 -14.43 -20.07 10.11
C VAL A 529 -15.62 -19.28 9.60
N LYS A 530 -15.56 -18.83 8.35
CA LYS A 530 -16.69 -18.16 7.72
C LYS A 530 -17.64 -19.21 7.18
N PHE A 531 -18.91 -19.12 7.52
CA PHE A 531 -19.96 -19.83 6.80
C PHE A 531 -21.12 -18.87 6.58
N HIS A 532 -21.62 -18.86 5.34
CA HIS A 532 -22.83 -18.18 4.91
C HIS A 532 -22.79 -16.65 4.70
N ALA A 533 -22.92 -16.27 3.43
CA ALA A 533 -23.50 -14.98 3.05
C ALA A 533 -25.01 -15.22 2.95
N ALA A 534 -25.78 -14.61 3.85
CA ALA A 534 -27.22 -14.66 3.78
C ALA A 534 -27.72 -13.57 2.83
N ARG A 535 -28.49 -13.97 1.82
CA ARG A 535 -29.12 -13.02 0.92
C ARG A 535 -30.27 -12.34 1.65
N ILE A 536 -30.18 -11.04 1.80
CA ILE A 536 -31.19 -10.16 2.38
C ILE A 536 -32.03 -9.57 1.25
N THR A 537 -33.34 -9.80 1.28
CA THR A 537 -34.23 -9.24 0.26
C THR A 537 -34.55 -7.78 0.54
N ALA A 538 -35.01 -7.05 -0.47
CA ALA A 538 -35.49 -5.67 -0.30
C ALA A 538 -36.66 -5.61 0.69
N GLU A 539 -37.49 -6.65 0.75
CA GLU A 539 -38.59 -6.77 1.71
C GLU A 539 -38.09 -6.90 3.15
N MET A 540 -37.08 -7.76 3.39
CA MET A 540 -36.44 -7.88 4.71
C MET A 540 -35.82 -6.55 5.16
N LEU A 541 -35.18 -5.84 4.22
CA LEU A 541 -34.62 -4.52 4.46
C LEU A 541 -35.67 -3.47 4.81
N LYS A 542 -36.79 -3.44 4.07
CA LYS A 542 -37.92 -2.57 4.35
C LYS A 542 -38.54 -2.84 5.73
N LYS A 543 -38.59 -4.11 6.15
CA LYS A 543 -39.04 -4.51 7.49
C LYS A 543 -38.00 -4.22 8.59
N GLY A 544 -36.77 -3.89 8.21
CA GLY A 544 -35.65 -3.70 9.12
C GLY A 544 -35.21 -4.96 9.86
N LYS A 545 -35.65 -6.15 9.41
CA LYS A 545 -35.42 -7.43 10.10
C LYS A 545 -35.29 -8.58 9.11
N ALA A 546 -34.43 -9.54 9.43
CA ALA A 546 -34.32 -10.81 8.72
C ALA A 546 -34.17 -11.97 9.70
N GLU A 547 -34.65 -13.14 9.30
CA GLU A 547 -34.39 -14.41 9.97
C GLU A 547 -33.75 -15.35 8.96
N ILE A 548 -32.61 -15.92 9.34
CA ILE A 548 -31.78 -16.71 8.45
C ILE A 548 -31.59 -18.07 9.11
N LEU A 549 -32.01 -19.10 8.40
CA LEU A 549 -31.80 -20.50 8.76
C LEU A 549 -30.72 -21.07 7.85
N PHE A 550 -29.71 -21.72 8.40
CA PHE A 550 -28.76 -22.47 7.58
C PHE A 550 -28.23 -23.73 8.29
N PRO A 551 -27.94 -24.78 7.53
CA PRO A 551 -27.28 -25.97 8.04
C PRO A 551 -25.79 -25.69 8.28
N PHE A 552 -25.28 -26.16 9.43
CA PHE A 552 -23.88 -26.09 9.81
C PHE A 552 -23.30 -27.49 10.00
N ASP A 553 -22.27 -27.82 9.21
CA ASP A 553 -21.61 -29.13 9.19
C ASP A 553 -20.16 -28.98 9.66
N PRO A 554 -19.83 -29.33 10.92
CA PRO A 554 -18.49 -29.21 11.48
C PRO A 554 -17.54 -30.35 11.11
N SER A 555 -17.89 -31.24 10.17
CA SER A 555 -17.07 -32.41 9.80
C SER A 555 -15.67 -32.09 9.27
N PHE A 556 -15.43 -30.86 8.84
CA PHE A 556 -14.11 -30.38 8.41
C PHE A 556 -13.16 -30.03 9.57
N LEU A 557 -13.66 -29.97 10.81
CA LEU A 557 -12.86 -29.70 12.01
C LEU A 557 -12.19 -30.98 12.51
N ARG A 558 -11.08 -30.83 13.25
CA ARG A 558 -10.47 -31.98 13.95
C ARG A 558 -11.41 -32.46 15.05
N LYS A 559 -11.45 -33.77 15.32
CA LYS A 559 -12.22 -34.36 16.43
C LYS A 559 -11.76 -33.76 17.77
N ASP A 560 -12.53 -32.81 18.26
CA ASP A 560 -12.38 -32.07 19.51
C ASP A 560 -13.73 -31.41 19.84
N ASP A 561 -13.88 -30.93 21.07
CA ASP A 561 -14.99 -30.05 21.47
C ASP A 561 -14.68 -28.59 21.11
N TYR A 562 -15.64 -27.91 20.48
CA TYR A 562 -15.52 -26.50 20.14
C TYR A 562 -16.64 -25.69 20.77
N THR A 563 -16.30 -24.50 21.29
CA THR A 563 -17.27 -23.46 21.60
C THR A 563 -17.57 -22.65 20.36
N LEU A 564 -18.85 -22.49 20.02
CA LEU A 564 -19.28 -21.68 18.90
C LEU A 564 -19.71 -20.28 19.36
N ARG A 565 -19.25 -19.25 18.66
CA ARG A 565 -19.75 -17.88 18.76
C ARG A 565 -20.11 -17.35 17.38
N ILE A 566 -21.13 -16.50 17.30
CA ILE A 566 -21.59 -15.93 16.03
C ILE A 566 -21.53 -14.41 16.08
N TYR A 567 -21.07 -13.80 14.98
CA TYR A 567 -21.02 -12.36 14.80
C TYR A 567 -21.58 -12.00 13.41
N ALA A 568 -22.26 -10.85 13.29
CA ALA A 568 -22.69 -10.30 11.99
C ALA A 568 -21.80 -9.10 11.60
N ASP A 569 -21.52 -8.98 10.30
CA ASP A 569 -20.83 -7.82 9.73
C ASP A 569 -21.81 -6.76 9.21
N ARG A 570 -21.28 -5.67 8.65
CA ARG A 570 -22.07 -4.71 7.87
C ARG A 570 -22.82 -5.39 6.72
N LEU A 571 -24.01 -4.87 6.47
CA LEU A 571 -24.88 -5.27 5.38
C LEU A 571 -24.36 -4.68 4.07
N ALA A 572 -24.03 -5.55 3.13
CA ALA A 572 -23.63 -5.17 1.78
C ALA A 572 -24.88 -4.98 0.92
N LEU A 573 -25.32 -3.74 0.65
CA LEU A 573 -26.47 -3.52 -0.23
C LEU A 573 -26.06 -3.76 -1.70
N THR A 574 -26.86 -4.56 -2.39
CA THR A 574 -26.73 -4.91 -3.81
C THR A 574 -28.10 -4.83 -4.48
N GLY A 575 -28.26 -3.94 -5.44
CA GLY A 575 -29.48 -3.79 -6.24
C GLY A 575 -29.27 -4.35 -7.62
#